data_AF-A0A3M0ZBD0-F1
#
_entry.id   AF-A0A3M0ZBD0-F1
#
_cell.length_a   1.000
_cell.length_b   1.000
_cell.length_c   1.000
_cell.angle_alpha   90.00
_cell.angle_beta   90.00
_cell.angle_gamma   90.00
#
_symmetry.space_group_name_H-M   'P 1'
#
loop_
_entity.id
_entity.type
_entity.pdbx_description
1 polymer ?
#
loop_
_entity_poly.entity_id
_entity_poly.type
_entity_poly.pdbx_seq_one_letter_code
_entity_poly.pdbx_strand_id
1 'polypeptide(L)'
;MLLGAQSVLALNSSQDLCVNTMNKSGSKVAKMQGKENASCVKDFGKGKLPPGMSAEQCLTADRKGKVAKATSKTNALEGKKCVGTLPPYGYTGSATVNQSAIDEELGLTADVFGSPLDNALFDSSNSAGATCQATTVKAYEKFAAIFFKDFVKCKKDALKEFPDSIDEIKDCIGADQKGLFQKFRDKIRTSLEKKCASTDLPTAFPGTCQSQATSAQALADCLAERTICHMCEAIVAMDAIPASIRPCDQLDNGALDASCGGCGNGVVEAPEECDTGGESSTCDADCTL
;
A
#
# COMPACT_ATOMS: atom_id res chain seq x y z
N MET A 1 28.52 41.34 -3.37
CA MET A 1 28.10 40.11 -2.67
C MET A 1 26.62 40.24 -2.35
N LEU A 2 25.75 39.79 -3.25
CA LEU A 2 24.34 39.59 -2.90
C LEU A 2 24.28 38.33 -2.05
N LEU A 3 23.99 38.51 -0.76
CA LEU A 3 23.51 37.43 0.09
C LEU A 3 22.18 36.97 -0.51
N GLY A 4 22.21 35.84 -1.23
CA GLY A 4 21.02 35.25 -1.80
C GLY A 4 20.04 34.93 -0.68
N ALA A 5 18.86 35.54 -0.70
CA ALA A 5 17.76 35.12 0.13
C ALA A 5 17.47 33.66 -0.18
N GLN A 6 17.75 32.76 0.75
CA GLN A 6 17.28 31.38 0.65
C GLN A 6 15.76 31.43 0.51
N SER A 7 15.26 30.80 -0.55
CA SER A 7 13.82 30.57 -0.71
C SER A 7 13.28 30.00 0.59
N VAL A 8 12.21 30.59 1.12
CA VAL A 8 11.57 30.17 2.38
C VAL A 8 11.04 28.73 2.32
N LEU A 9 11.05 28.13 1.12
CA LEU A 9 10.62 26.76 0.85
C LEU A 9 11.79 25.76 0.86
N ALA A 10 13.05 26.18 0.70
CA ALA A 10 14.16 25.25 0.61
C ALA A 10 14.38 24.51 1.94
N LEU A 11 14.32 23.17 1.91
CA LEU A 11 14.61 22.34 3.08
C LEU A 11 16.07 22.50 3.50
N ASN A 12 16.28 22.76 4.79
CA ASN A 12 17.61 22.62 5.38
C ASN A 12 17.95 21.13 5.63
N SER A 13 19.20 20.84 5.95
CA SER A 13 19.66 19.46 6.15
C SER A 13 18.90 18.68 7.24
N SER A 14 18.38 19.36 8.27
CA SER A 14 17.56 18.70 9.30
C SER A 14 16.16 18.38 8.78
N GLN A 15 15.57 19.28 8.00
CA GLN A 15 14.27 19.04 7.35
C GLN A 15 14.36 17.93 6.30
N ASP A 16 15.37 17.95 5.42
CA ASP A 16 15.64 16.87 4.45
C ASP A 16 15.82 15.51 5.15
N LEU A 17 16.56 15.49 6.25
CA LEU A 17 16.75 14.28 7.06
C LEU A 17 15.42 13.78 7.64
N CYS A 18 14.59 14.69 8.17
CA CYS A 18 13.28 14.35 8.71
C CYS A 18 12.38 13.73 7.64
N VAL A 19 12.19 14.42 6.52
CA VAL A 19 11.38 14.01 5.37
C VAL A 19 11.79 12.62 4.87
N ASN A 20 13.09 12.39 4.61
CA ASN A 20 13.59 11.10 4.16
C ASN A 20 13.43 9.99 5.21
N THR A 21 13.51 10.34 6.50
CA THR A 21 13.37 9.38 7.60
C THR A 21 11.94 8.88 7.72
N MET A 22 10.95 9.77 7.58
CA MET A 22 9.54 9.43 7.73
C MET A 22 9.10 8.43 6.66
N ASN A 23 9.31 8.71 5.37
CA ASN A 23 8.91 7.78 4.30
C ASN A 23 9.65 6.45 4.34
N LYS A 24 10.95 6.47 4.66
CA LYS A 24 11.71 5.23 4.84
C LYS A 24 11.23 4.40 6.03
N SER A 25 10.59 5.02 7.02
CA SER A 25 10.02 4.34 8.18
C SER A 25 8.62 3.84 7.88
N GLY A 26 7.75 4.67 7.28
CA GLY A 26 6.43 4.27 6.75
C GLY A 26 6.53 3.09 5.78
N SER A 27 7.49 3.13 4.84
CA SER A 27 7.73 2.01 3.92
C SER A 27 8.11 0.69 4.61
N LYS A 28 8.64 0.74 5.84
CA LYS A 28 8.93 -0.46 6.62
C LYS A 28 7.71 -0.94 7.38
N VAL A 29 6.84 -0.03 7.82
CA VAL A 29 5.54 -0.36 8.41
C VAL A 29 4.70 -1.08 7.37
N ALA A 30 4.51 -0.51 6.18
CA ALA A 30 3.78 -1.12 5.07
C ALA A 30 4.31 -2.53 4.76
N LYS A 31 5.63 -2.65 4.54
CA LYS A 31 6.29 -3.95 4.35
C LYS A 31 6.07 -4.95 5.51
N MET A 32 5.93 -4.49 6.75
CA MET A 32 5.63 -5.38 7.88
C MET A 32 4.16 -5.77 7.88
N GLN A 33 3.23 -4.84 7.61
CA GLN A 33 1.80 -5.12 7.48
C GLN A 33 1.55 -6.11 6.34
N GLY A 34 2.11 -5.86 5.16
CA GLY A 34 2.02 -6.77 4.03
C GLY A 34 2.59 -8.18 4.26
N LYS A 35 3.62 -8.28 5.11
CA LYS A 35 4.10 -9.59 5.59
C LYS A 35 3.12 -10.25 6.55
N GLU A 36 2.33 -9.50 7.32
CA GLU A 36 1.28 -10.03 8.19
C GLU A 36 0.14 -10.55 7.32
N ASN A 37 -0.37 -9.73 6.40
CA ASN A 37 -1.36 -10.10 5.40
C ASN A 37 -1.00 -11.42 4.69
N ALA A 38 0.20 -11.48 4.10
CA ALA A 38 0.68 -12.70 3.42
C ALA A 38 0.85 -13.90 4.35
N SER A 39 1.13 -13.69 5.63
CA SER A 39 1.21 -14.78 6.61
C SER A 39 -0.17 -15.26 7.03
N CYS A 40 -1.15 -14.35 7.18
CA CYS A 40 -2.53 -14.67 7.54
C CYS A 40 -3.23 -15.47 6.46
N VAL A 41 -3.20 -15.01 5.20
CA VAL A 41 -3.75 -15.76 4.05
C VAL A 41 -3.14 -17.17 3.98
N LYS A 42 -1.81 -17.25 4.11
CA LYS A 42 -1.10 -18.53 4.06
C LYS A 42 -1.43 -19.45 5.25
N ASP A 43 -1.54 -18.91 6.45
CA ASP A 43 -1.78 -19.71 7.65
C ASP A 43 -3.25 -20.15 7.72
N PHE A 44 -4.20 -19.32 7.29
CA PHE A 44 -5.60 -19.69 7.08
C PHE A 44 -5.71 -20.88 6.14
N GLY A 45 -5.12 -20.76 4.93
CA GLY A 45 -5.11 -21.82 3.93
C GLY A 45 -4.42 -23.13 4.38
N LYS A 46 -3.67 -23.08 5.48
CA LYS A 46 -3.01 -24.25 6.09
C LYS A 46 -3.69 -24.76 7.36
N GLY A 47 -4.77 -24.13 7.81
CA GLY A 47 -5.41 -24.42 9.10
C GLY A 47 -4.46 -24.16 10.28
N LYS A 48 -3.62 -23.12 10.18
CA LYS A 48 -2.57 -22.76 11.17
C LYS A 48 -2.84 -21.46 11.92
N LEU A 49 -4.01 -20.87 11.74
CA LEU A 49 -4.43 -19.80 12.63
C LEU A 49 -4.67 -20.35 14.05
N PRO A 50 -4.45 -19.53 15.09
CA PRO A 50 -4.86 -19.88 16.45
C PRO A 50 -6.33 -20.32 16.51
N PRO A 51 -6.70 -21.26 17.41
CA PRO A 51 -8.09 -21.67 17.56
C PRO A 51 -9.02 -20.46 17.83
N GLY A 52 -10.11 -20.36 17.07
CA GLY A 52 -11.09 -19.28 17.20
C GLY A 52 -10.69 -17.95 16.54
N MET A 53 -9.54 -17.87 15.87
CA MET A 53 -9.12 -16.70 15.11
C MET A 53 -9.56 -16.82 13.64
N SER A 54 -10.30 -15.82 13.17
CA SER A 54 -10.67 -15.64 11.76
C SER A 54 -9.49 -15.15 10.90
N ALA A 55 -9.60 -15.28 9.58
CA ALA A 55 -8.66 -14.68 8.63
C ALA A 55 -8.63 -13.16 8.78
N GLU A 56 -9.80 -12.53 8.92
CA GLU A 56 -9.94 -11.09 9.09
C GLU A 56 -9.21 -10.59 10.34
N GLN A 57 -9.50 -11.20 11.50
CA GLN A 57 -8.83 -10.85 12.76
C GLN A 57 -7.32 -11.07 12.70
N CYS A 58 -6.85 -12.01 11.89
CA CYS A 58 -5.42 -12.26 11.76
C CYS A 58 -4.67 -11.04 11.19
N LEU A 59 -5.27 -10.32 10.23
CA LEU A 59 -4.61 -9.22 9.51
C LEU A 59 -4.10 -8.13 10.48
N THR A 60 -4.88 -7.82 11.51
CA THR A 60 -4.61 -6.75 12.47
C THR A 60 -4.05 -7.26 13.81
N ALA A 61 -4.03 -8.58 14.04
CA ALA A 61 -3.55 -9.17 15.29
C ALA A 61 -2.04 -8.97 15.55
N ASP A 62 -1.26 -8.62 14.51
CA ASP A 62 0.21 -8.49 14.56
C ASP A 62 0.85 -9.61 15.40
N ARG A 63 0.59 -10.87 15.02
CA ARG A 63 0.88 -12.05 15.88
C ARG A 63 2.35 -12.21 16.27
N LYS A 64 3.24 -11.45 15.61
CA LYS A 64 4.69 -11.44 15.83
C LYS A 64 5.22 -10.08 16.32
N GLY A 65 4.34 -9.12 16.63
CA GLY A 65 4.69 -7.78 17.09
C GLY A 65 5.54 -6.99 16.09
N LYS A 66 5.54 -7.35 14.80
CA LYS A 66 6.43 -6.78 13.79
C LYS A 66 5.92 -5.43 13.28
N VAL A 67 4.59 -5.25 13.20
CA VAL A 67 3.96 -4.00 12.79
C VAL A 67 4.10 -2.99 13.92
N ALA A 68 3.72 -3.35 15.14
CA ALA A 68 3.89 -2.52 16.33
C ALA A 68 5.37 -2.09 16.54
N LYS A 69 6.31 -3.01 16.31
CA LYS A 69 7.74 -2.69 16.37
C LYS A 69 8.21 -1.75 15.26
N ALA A 70 7.61 -1.79 14.07
CA ALA A 70 7.91 -0.85 13.00
C ALA A 70 7.33 0.54 13.32
N THR A 71 6.07 0.61 13.74
CA THR A 71 5.37 1.83 14.20
C THR A 71 6.13 2.53 15.32
N SER A 72 6.50 1.79 16.37
CA SER A 72 7.30 2.32 17.48
C SER A 72 8.64 2.90 17.02
N LYS A 73 9.28 2.28 16.01
CA LYS A 73 10.51 2.82 15.41
C LYS A 73 10.26 4.09 14.62
N THR A 74 9.14 4.22 13.91
CA THR A 74 8.75 5.48 13.25
C THR A 74 8.63 6.59 14.28
N ASN A 75 7.87 6.39 15.36
CA ASN A 75 7.68 7.39 16.43
C ASN A 75 9.01 7.81 17.06
N ALA A 76 9.86 6.82 17.38
CA ALA A 76 11.18 7.07 17.96
C ALA A 76 12.14 7.78 16.99
N LEU A 77 11.99 7.58 15.68
CA LEU A 77 12.80 8.24 14.67
C LEU A 77 12.33 9.66 14.40
N GLU A 78 11.02 9.90 14.37
CA GLU A 78 10.45 11.25 14.29
C GLU A 78 11.01 12.14 15.40
N GLY A 79 10.83 11.75 16.67
CA GLY A 79 11.33 12.56 17.80
C GLY A 79 12.85 12.76 17.82
N LYS A 80 13.63 11.97 17.07
CA LYS A 80 15.09 12.08 16.96
C LYS A 80 15.57 12.83 15.72
N LYS A 81 14.80 12.81 14.63
CA LYS A 81 15.23 13.27 13.30
C LYS A 81 14.41 14.45 12.78
N CYS A 82 13.23 14.67 13.34
CA CYS A 82 12.33 15.78 13.05
C CYS A 82 12.33 16.77 14.22
N VAL A 83 13.50 17.35 14.51
CA VAL A 83 13.70 18.30 15.61
C VAL A 83 13.82 19.73 15.09
N GLY A 84 13.29 20.70 15.84
CA GLY A 84 13.31 22.12 15.45
C GLY A 84 12.16 22.49 14.52
N THR A 85 12.43 23.36 13.55
CA THR A 85 11.43 23.77 12.55
C THR A 85 11.10 22.58 11.64
N LEU A 86 9.83 22.20 11.60
CA LEU A 86 9.36 21.10 10.76
C LEU A 86 9.50 21.44 9.26
N PRO A 87 9.61 20.42 8.39
CA PRO A 87 9.62 20.64 6.94
C PRO A 87 8.33 21.33 6.47
N PRO A 88 8.40 22.33 5.58
CA PRO A 88 7.22 22.97 4.98
C PRO A 88 6.43 22.05 4.03
N TYR A 89 7.00 20.91 3.61
CA TYR A 89 6.35 19.93 2.74
C TYR A 89 6.99 18.54 2.89
N GLY A 90 6.34 17.51 2.32
CA GLY A 90 6.88 16.15 2.29
C GLY A 90 6.98 15.51 3.67
N TYR A 91 6.18 16.00 4.62
CA TYR A 91 6.18 15.59 6.01
C TYR A 91 4.77 15.67 6.59
N THR A 92 4.33 14.57 7.17
CA THR A 92 3.27 14.49 8.17
C THR A 92 3.84 13.94 9.48
N GLY A 93 2.99 13.69 10.48
CA GLY A 93 3.41 13.07 11.73
C GLY A 93 3.55 11.54 11.64
N SER A 94 4.29 10.94 12.57
CA SER A 94 4.39 9.47 12.67
C SER A 94 3.04 8.76 12.79
N ALA A 95 2.04 9.39 13.40
CA ALA A 95 0.68 8.87 13.46
C ALA A 95 0.11 8.62 12.05
N THR A 96 0.05 9.67 11.21
CA THR A 96 -0.40 9.57 9.81
C THR A 96 0.45 8.61 9.01
N VAL A 97 1.78 8.68 9.12
CA VAL A 97 2.70 7.82 8.37
C VAL A 97 2.52 6.34 8.70
N ASN A 98 2.29 6.00 9.97
CA ASN A 98 2.06 4.62 10.36
C ASN A 98 0.67 4.15 9.95
N GLN A 99 -0.34 5.01 10.11
CA GLN A 99 -1.73 4.70 9.81
C GLN A 99 -1.92 4.44 8.31
N SER A 100 -1.52 5.37 7.44
CA SER A 100 -1.64 5.17 5.99
C SER A 100 -0.81 3.99 5.47
N ALA A 101 0.35 3.70 6.09
CA ALA A 101 1.12 2.50 5.74
C ALA A 101 0.39 1.19 6.06
N ILE A 102 -0.46 1.18 7.08
CA ILE A 102 -1.22 0.00 7.51
C ILE A 102 -2.49 -0.11 6.68
N ASP A 103 -3.26 0.97 6.60
CA ASP A 103 -4.58 0.99 5.97
C ASP A 103 -4.49 0.60 4.50
N GLU A 104 -3.52 1.13 3.76
CA GLU A 104 -3.38 0.84 2.34
C GLU A 104 -2.94 -0.61 2.04
N GLU A 105 -2.20 -1.25 2.95
CA GLU A 105 -1.88 -2.68 2.81
C GLU A 105 -3.08 -3.57 3.17
N LEU A 106 -3.94 -3.13 4.11
CA LEU A 106 -5.19 -3.81 4.44
C LEU A 106 -6.21 -3.65 3.31
N GLY A 107 -6.39 -2.44 2.79
CA GLY A 107 -7.21 -2.11 1.63
C GLY A 107 -6.80 -2.92 0.41
N LEU A 108 -5.50 -3.00 0.10
CA LEU A 108 -5.01 -3.87 -0.97
C LEU A 108 -5.39 -5.34 -0.77
N THR A 109 -5.37 -5.82 0.48
CA THR A 109 -5.79 -7.21 0.75
C THR A 109 -7.28 -7.39 0.52
N ALA A 110 -8.11 -6.43 0.96
CA ALA A 110 -9.55 -6.40 0.74
C ALA A 110 -9.90 -6.28 -0.75
N ASP A 111 -9.17 -5.51 -1.54
CA ASP A 111 -9.36 -5.44 -2.98
C ASP A 111 -9.11 -6.76 -3.70
N VAL A 112 -8.12 -7.53 -3.24
CA VAL A 112 -7.78 -8.78 -3.91
C VAL A 112 -8.77 -9.89 -3.56
N PHE A 113 -9.18 -9.96 -2.30
CA PHE A 113 -9.96 -11.09 -1.80
C PHE A 113 -11.41 -10.74 -1.45
N GLY A 114 -11.77 -9.46 -1.35
CA GLY A 114 -12.98 -9.01 -0.67
C GLY A 114 -12.82 -8.98 0.85
N SER A 115 -13.75 -8.31 1.51
CA SER A 115 -13.91 -8.30 2.97
C SER A 115 -15.31 -8.80 3.35
N PRO A 116 -15.47 -9.64 4.39
CA PRO A 116 -14.41 -10.24 5.20
C PRO A 116 -13.67 -11.38 4.47
N LEU A 117 -12.38 -11.56 4.78
CA LEU A 117 -11.51 -12.56 4.13
C LEU A 117 -11.99 -14.01 4.30
N ASP A 118 -12.66 -14.33 5.40
CA ASP A 118 -13.04 -15.69 5.78
C ASP A 118 -13.93 -16.39 4.75
N ASN A 119 -14.72 -15.63 4.00
CA ASN A 119 -15.60 -16.15 2.97
C ASN A 119 -14.90 -16.34 1.60
N ALA A 120 -13.79 -15.65 1.40
CA ALA A 120 -13.07 -15.62 0.13
C ALA A 120 -11.87 -16.56 0.09
N LEU A 121 -11.26 -16.83 1.24
CA LEU A 121 -10.06 -17.65 1.31
C LEU A 121 -10.39 -19.13 1.24
N PHE A 122 -9.63 -19.85 0.42
CA PHE A 122 -9.61 -21.30 0.43
C PHE A 122 -8.81 -21.81 1.63
N ASP A 123 -9.35 -22.84 2.27
CA ASP A 123 -8.72 -23.52 3.39
C ASP A 123 -7.97 -24.79 2.95
N SER A 124 -7.57 -25.61 3.93
CA SER A 124 -6.85 -26.86 3.66
C SER A 124 -7.63 -27.90 2.85
N SER A 125 -8.97 -27.81 2.78
CA SER A 125 -9.80 -28.68 1.95
C SER A 125 -9.61 -28.40 0.45
N ASN A 126 -9.28 -27.15 0.10
CA ASN A 126 -8.87 -26.74 -1.23
C ASN A 126 -7.41 -26.24 -1.22
N SER A 127 -6.49 -27.16 -0.95
CA SER A 127 -5.06 -26.84 -0.84
C SER A 127 -4.42 -26.21 -2.10
N ALA A 128 -4.97 -26.50 -3.29
CA ALA A 128 -4.54 -25.88 -4.55
C ALA A 128 -4.93 -24.40 -4.59
N GLY A 129 -6.20 -24.08 -4.33
CA GLY A 129 -6.70 -22.71 -4.20
C GLY A 129 -6.00 -21.93 -3.09
N ALA A 130 -5.80 -22.55 -1.92
CA ALA A 130 -5.07 -21.93 -0.80
C ALA A 130 -3.61 -21.62 -1.17
N THR A 131 -2.96 -22.50 -1.94
CA THR A 131 -1.59 -22.27 -2.45
C THR A 131 -1.57 -21.16 -3.49
N CYS A 132 -2.55 -21.13 -4.40
CA CYS A 132 -2.74 -20.06 -5.37
C CYS A 132 -2.80 -18.70 -4.66
N GLN A 133 -3.77 -18.50 -3.77
CA GLN A 133 -3.96 -17.25 -3.00
C GLN A 133 -2.71 -16.87 -2.21
N ALA A 134 -2.11 -17.80 -1.45
CA ALA A 134 -0.93 -17.54 -0.64
C ALA A 134 0.32 -17.15 -1.45
N THR A 135 0.43 -17.61 -2.70
CA THR A 135 1.54 -17.23 -3.59
C THR A 135 1.29 -15.90 -4.29
N THR A 136 0.04 -15.61 -4.65
CA THR A 136 -0.38 -14.34 -5.25
C THR A 136 -0.22 -13.18 -4.27
N VAL A 137 -0.70 -13.31 -3.01
CA VAL A 137 -0.45 -12.29 -1.98
C VAL A 137 1.02 -12.01 -1.80
N LYS A 138 1.83 -13.05 -1.67
CA LYS A 138 3.29 -12.89 -1.57
C LYS A 138 3.92 -12.23 -2.81
N ALA A 139 3.29 -12.31 -3.98
CA ALA A 139 3.79 -11.69 -5.21
C ALA A 139 3.48 -10.19 -5.24
N TYR A 140 2.23 -9.78 -5.02
CA TYR A 140 1.86 -8.37 -5.01
C TYR A 140 2.48 -7.63 -3.82
N GLU A 141 2.61 -8.27 -2.66
CA GLU A 141 3.28 -7.69 -1.48
C GLU A 141 4.76 -7.38 -1.70
N LYS A 142 5.41 -8.18 -2.56
CA LYS A 142 6.78 -7.87 -3.00
C LYS A 142 6.81 -6.71 -3.98
N PHE A 143 5.75 -6.53 -4.75
CA PHE A 143 5.63 -5.39 -5.66
C PHE A 143 5.43 -4.10 -4.86
N ALA A 144 4.48 -4.08 -3.92
CA ALA A 144 4.27 -3.02 -2.94
C ALA A 144 5.58 -2.57 -2.25
N ALA A 145 6.32 -3.53 -1.67
CA ALA A 145 7.59 -3.25 -1.02
C ALA A 145 8.70 -2.72 -1.96
N ILE A 146 8.62 -2.98 -3.27
CA ILE A 146 9.52 -2.40 -4.27
C ILE A 146 9.07 -1.02 -4.71
N PHE A 147 7.77 -0.78 -4.89
CA PHE A 147 7.20 0.52 -5.21
C PHE A 147 7.71 1.58 -4.22
N PHE A 148 7.50 1.33 -2.93
CA PHE A 148 8.03 2.17 -1.86
C PHE A 148 9.55 2.34 -1.90
N LYS A 149 10.29 1.28 -2.22
CA LYS A 149 11.76 1.34 -2.26
C LYS A 149 12.24 2.23 -3.40
N ASP A 150 11.57 2.17 -4.55
CA ASP A 150 11.88 3.01 -5.70
C ASP A 150 11.57 4.47 -5.38
N PHE A 151 10.38 4.73 -4.83
CA PHE A 151 9.98 6.06 -4.37
C PHE A 151 10.95 6.66 -3.35
N VAL A 152 11.25 5.95 -2.26
CA VAL A 152 12.19 6.45 -1.22
C VAL A 152 13.58 6.73 -1.79
N LYS A 153 14.02 5.96 -2.80
CA LYS A 153 15.28 6.23 -3.49
C LYS A 153 15.17 7.49 -4.35
N CYS A 154 14.15 7.57 -5.19
CA CYS A 154 13.92 8.71 -6.09
C CYS A 154 13.79 10.00 -5.29
N LYS A 155 12.93 10.03 -4.28
CA LYS A 155 12.71 11.19 -3.40
C LYS A 155 14.00 11.69 -2.76
N LYS A 156 14.84 10.77 -2.27
CA LYS A 156 16.14 11.13 -1.70
C LYS A 156 17.07 11.79 -2.72
N ASP A 157 17.00 11.37 -3.98
CA ASP A 157 17.83 11.95 -5.03
C ASP A 157 17.24 13.31 -5.48
N ALA A 158 15.92 13.42 -5.64
CA ALA A 158 15.19 14.66 -5.93
C ALA A 158 15.45 15.75 -4.88
N LEU A 159 15.38 15.43 -3.58
CA LEU A 159 15.61 16.40 -2.49
C LEU A 159 17.02 16.99 -2.45
N LYS A 160 18.02 16.28 -2.99
CA LYS A 160 19.38 16.83 -3.08
C LYS A 160 19.53 17.81 -4.23
N GLU A 161 18.80 17.58 -5.32
CA GLU A 161 18.90 18.36 -6.55
C GLU A 161 17.94 19.55 -6.54
N PHE A 162 16.74 19.36 -5.99
CA PHE A 162 15.64 20.32 -5.95
C PHE A 162 15.10 20.46 -4.51
N PRO A 163 15.88 21.03 -3.59
CA PRO A 163 15.54 21.10 -2.16
C PRO A 163 14.38 22.04 -1.83
N ASP A 164 13.76 22.71 -2.81
CA ASP A 164 12.62 23.62 -2.66
C ASP A 164 11.39 23.19 -3.49
N SER A 165 11.42 22.01 -4.12
CA SER A 165 10.36 21.53 -5.01
C SER A 165 9.65 20.29 -4.47
N ILE A 166 8.36 20.45 -4.13
CA ILE A 166 7.46 19.33 -3.85
C ILE A 166 7.09 18.58 -5.14
N ASP A 167 7.09 19.26 -6.29
CA ASP A 167 6.75 18.66 -7.58
C ASP A 167 7.75 17.55 -7.96
N GLU A 168 9.03 17.77 -7.73
CA GLU A 168 10.06 16.75 -8.00
C GLU A 168 9.93 15.52 -7.08
N ILE A 169 9.35 15.69 -5.89
CA ILE A 169 9.00 14.57 -5.01
C ILE A 169 7.75 13.84 -5.54
N LYS A 170 6.73 14.57 -6.00
CA LYS A 170 5.50 13.95 -6.52
C LYS A 170 5.81 13.07 -7.74
N ASP A 171 6.74 13.51 -8.58
CA ASP A 171 7.08 12.81 -9.83
C ASP A 171 7.84 11.50 -9.54
N CYS A 172 8.37 11.33 -8.32
CA CYS A 172 8.94 10.07 -7.87
C CYS A 172 7.91 8.98 -7.60
N ILE A 173 6.64 9.33 -7.40
CA ILE A 173 5.58 8.37 -7.09
C ILE A 173 5.27 7.59 -8.37
N GLY A 174 5.73 6.35 -8.48
CA GLY A 174 5.53 5.57 -9.69
C GLY A 174 6.45 5.91 -10.88
N ALA A 175 7.56 6.62 -10.65
CA ALA A 175 8.55 6.92 -11.69
C ALA A 175 9.15 5.68 -12.38
N ASP A 176 9.07 4.51 -11.72
CA ASP A 176 9.62 3.23 -12.15
C ASP A 176 11.02 3.34 -12.76
N GLN A 177 11.96 3.94 -12.01
CA GLN A 177 13.29 4.33 -12.53
C GLN A 177 14.12 3.16 -13.08
N LYS A 178 13.69 1.92 -12.83
CA LYS A 178 14.37 0.68 -13.20
C LYS A 178 13.52 -0.26 -14.05
N GLY A 179 12.36 0.18 -14.55
CA GLY A 179 11.46 -0.68 -15.33
C GLY A 179 11.01 -1.92 -14.55
N LEU A 180 10.85 -1.79 -13.23
CA LEU A 180 10.48 -2.87 -12.32
C LEU A 180 9.00 -3.18 -12.38
N PHE A 181 8.13 -2.26 -12.79
CA PHE A 181 6.69 -2.46 -12.70
C PHE A 181 6.26 -3.58 -13.63
N GLN A 182 6.69 -3.53 -14.90
CA GLN A 182 6.46 -4.63 -15.84
C GLN A 182 7.04 -5.96 -15.34
N LYS A 183 8.25 -5.91 -14.76
CA LYS A 183 8.90 -7.10 -14.18
C LYS A 183 8.11 -7.69 -13.00
N PHE A 184 7.33 -6.88 -12.27
CA PHE A 184 6.49 -7.35 -11.18
C PHE A 184 5.12 -7.84 -11.67
N ARG A 185 4.51 -7.16 -12.66
CA ARG A 185 3.35 -7.68 -13.41
C ARG A 185 3.63 -9.10 -13.92
N ASP A 186 4.79 -9.30 -14.56
CA ASP A 186 5.23 -10.61 -15.05
C ASP A 186 5.39 -11.66 -13.92
N LYS A 187 5.82 -11.25 -12.73
CA LYS A 187 5.97 -12.17 -11.58
C LYS A 187 4.61 -12.55 -10.99
N ILE A 188 3.66 -11.64 -10.95
CA ILE A 188 2.29 -11.93 -10.51
C ILE A 188 1.68 -12.91 -11.50
N ARG A 189 1.72 -12.61 -12.80
CA ARG A 189 1.27 -13.51 -13.88
C ARG A 189 1.91 -14.89 -13.80
N THR A 190 3.23 -14.96 -13.71
CA THR A 190 3.96 -16.24 -13.60
C THR A 190 3.53 -17.04 -12.35
N SER A 191 3.20 -16.35 -11.26
CA SER A 191 2.70 -17.00 -10.04
C SER A 191 1.30 -17.57 -10.28
N LEU A 192 0.40 -16.80 -10.89
CA LEU A 192 -0.94 -17.25 -11.28
C LEU A 192 -0.88 -18.46 -12.22
N GLU A 193 -0.12 -18.37 -13.32
CA GLU A 193 0.05 -19.46 -14.30
C GLU A 193 0.57 -20.75 -13.67
N LYS A 194 1.48 -20.66 -12.69
CA LYS A 194 2.14 -21.83 -12.09
C LYS A 194 1.43 -22.39 -10.87
N LYS A 195 0.71 -21.56 -10.12
CA LYS A 195 0.16 -21.90 -8.80
C LYS A 195 -1.36 -21.93 -8.77
N CYS A 196 -2.00 -21.33 -9.76
CA CYS A 196 -3.45 -21.28 -9.91
C CYS A 196 -3.95 -22.04 -11.14
N ALA A 197 -3.11 -22.82 -11.82
CA ALA A 197 -3.46 -23.50 -13.08
C ALA A 197 -4.71 -24.38 -13.00
N SER A 198 -5.01 -24.94 -11.83
CA SER A 198 -6.19 -25.79 -11.56
C SER A 198 -7.20 -25.11 -10.64
N THR A 199 -7.14 -23.78 -10.52
CA THR A 199 -7.99 -22.99 -9.64
C THR A 199 -8.81 -22.04 -10.49
N ASP A 200 -10.12 -22.00 -10.24
CA ASP A 200 -10.99 -20.99 -10.84
C ASP A 200 -10.60 -19.61 -10.29
N LEU A 201 -10.04 -18.76 -11.15
CA LEU A 201 -9.48 -17.47 -10.74
C LEU A 201 -10.54 -16.51 -10.19
N PRO A 202 -11.74 -16.36 -10.80
CA PRO A 202 -12.78 -15.51 -10.24
C PRO A 202 -13.22 -15.94 -8.83
N THR A 203 -13.33 -17.25 -8.57
CA THR A 203 -13.62 -17.74 -7.22
C THR A 203 -12.45 -17.53 -6.25
N ALA A 204 -11.21 -17.64 -6.73
CA ALA A 204 -10.01 -17.46 -5.91
C ALA A 204 -9.72 -16.00 -5.51
N PHE A 205 -10.21 -15.05 -6.31
CA PHE A 205 -9.96 -13.62 -6.14
C PHE A 205 -11.27 -12.85 -6.35
N PRO A 206 -12.23 -12.95 -5.41
CA PRO A 206 -13.57 -12.41 -5.57
C PRO A 206 -13.67 -10.91 -5.22
N GLY A 207 -12.53 -10.22 -4.99
CA GLY A 207 -12.53 -8.78 -4.76
C GLY A 207 -12.65 -7.96 -6.05
N THR A 208 -12.19 -6.71 -6.00
CA THR A 208 -12.24 -5.70 -7.08
C THR A 208 -11.77 -6.25 -8.44
N CYS A 209 -10.77 -7.14 -8.46
CA CYS A 209 -10.23 -7.74 -9.68
C CYS A 209 -10.99 -8.98 -10.21
N GLN A 210 -12.12 -9.37 -9.62
CA GLN A 210 -12.85 -10.59 -9.98
C GLN A 210 -13.27 -10.60 -11.46
N SER A 211 -13.75 -9.47 -11.98
CA SER A 211 -14.23 -9.40 -13.38
C SER A 211 -13.11 -9.56 -14.41
N GLN A 212 -11.88 -9.18 -14.04
CA GLN A 212 -10.66 -9.30 -14.83
C GLN A 212 -10.00 -10.68 -14.65
N ALA A 213 -10.46 -11.50 -13.72
CA ALA A 213 -9.96 -12.85 -13.46
C ALA A 213 -10.31 -13.89 -14.55
N THR A 214 -10.56 -13.43 -15.79
CA THR A 214 -10.77 -14.29 -16.98
C THR A 214 -9.49 -14.92 -17.51
N SER A 215 -8.33 -14.36 -17.16
CA SER A 215 -7.01 -14.93 -17.47
C SER A 215 -5.96 -14.51 -16.45
N ALA A 216 -4.85 -15.26 -16.38
CA ALA A 216 -3.72 -14.90 -15.51
C ALA A 216 -3.07 -13.56 -15.85
N GLN A 217 -3.12 -13.13 -17.12
CA GLN A 217 -2.61 -11.84 -17.56
C GLN A 217 -3.51 -10.70 -17.07
N ALA A 218 -4.80 -10.75 -17.41
CA ALA A 218 -5.76 -9.70 -17.04
C ALA A 218 -5.86 -9.54 -15.51
N LEU A 219 -5.84 -10.66 -14.76
CA LEU A 219 -5.77 -10.61 -13.30
C LEU A 219 -4.46 -9.99 -12.80
N ALA A 220 -3.31 -10.35 -13.39
CA ALA A 220 -2.03 -9.79 -12.97
C ALA A 220 -1.93 -8.27 -13.23
N ASP A 221 -2.55 -7.79 -14.30
CA ASP A 221 -2.60 -6.35 -14.62
C ASP A 221 -3.46 -5.61 -13.59
N CYS A 222 -4.67 -6.11 -13.31
CA CYS A 222 -5.54 -5.53 -12.28
C CYS A 222 -4.89 -5.55 -10.88
N LEU A 223 -4.29 -6.67 -10.48
CA LEU A 223 -3.60 -6.75 -9.18
C LEU A 223 -2.43 -5.76 -9.08
N ALA A 224 -1.73 -5.51 -10.19
CA ALA A 224 -0.66 -4.53 -10.22
C ALA A 224 -1.19 -3.09 -10.20
N GLU A 225 -2.30 -2.81 -10.88
CA GLU A 225 -3.02 -1.52 -10.79
C GLU A 225 -3.44 -1.22 -9.35
N ARG A 226 -4.18 -2.14 -8.70
CA ARG A 226 -4.55 -1.98 -7.29
C ARG A 226 -3.35 -1.84 -6.36
N THR A 227 -2.26 -2.57 -6.62
CA THR A 227 -1.01 -2.38 -5.87
C THR A 227 -0.42 -0.99 -6.07
N ILE A 228 -0.40 -0.46 -7.29
CA ILE A 228 0.14 0.88 -7.57
C ILE A 228 -0.71 1.94 -6.89
N CYS A 229 -2.03 1.80 -6.99
CA CYS A 229 -3.00 2.67 -6.36
C CYS A 229 -2.76 2.81 -4.85
N HIS A 230 -2.88 1.71 -4.09
CA HIS A 230 -2.71 1.73 -2.63
C HIS A 230 -1.34 2.26 -2.19
N MET A 231 -0.28 1.92 -2.92
CA MET A 231 1.05 2.41 -2.58
C MET A 231 1.22 3.90 -2.88
N CYS A 232 0.53 4.40 -3.89
CA CYS A 232 0.47 5.83 -4.17
C CYS A 232 -0.31 6.56 -3.08
N GLU A 233 -1.51 6.08 -2.72
CA GLU A 233 -2.35 6.65 -1.65
C GLU A 233 -1.61 6.72 -0.31
N ALA A 234 -0.90 5.63 0.03
CA ALA A 234 -0.07 5.58 1.22
C ALA A 234 0.98 6.71 1.23
N ILE A 235 1.64 6.94 0.09
CA ILE A 235 2.72 7.92 -0.03
C ILE A 235 2.19 9.35 -0.05
N VAL A 236 1.11 9.63 -0.79
CA VAL A 236 0.55 10.98 -0.84
C VAL A 236 0.06 11.40 0.54
N ALA A 237 -0.55 10.49 1.29
CA ALA A 237 -0.91 10.69 2.70
C ALA A 237 0.33 10.90 3.59
N MET A 238 1.37 10.07 3.46
CA MET A 238 2.60 10.21 4.25
C MET A 238 3.29 11.57 4.06
N ASP A 239 3.27 12.09 2.83
CA ASP A 239 3.98 13.30 2.44
C ASP A 239 3.13 14.59 2.47
N ALA A 240 1.84 14.48 2.79
CA ALA A 240 0.88 15.56 2.60
C ALA A 240 0.91 16.11 1.17
N ILE A 241 1.05 15.22 0.18
CA ILE A 241 0.86 15.58 -1.23
C ILE A 241 -0.65 15.52 -1.49
N PRO A 242 -1.30 16.61 -1.90
CA PRO A 242 -2.72 16.57 -2.22
C PRO A 242 -2.99 15.63 -3.40
N ALA A 243 -4.04 14.81 -3.31
CA ALA A 243 -4.49 13.96 -4.41
C ALA A 243 -4.78 14.76 -5.70
N SER A 244 -5.20 16.02 -5.57
CA SER A 244 -5.39 16.93 -6.71
C SER A 244 -4.10 17.25 -7.48
N ILE A 245 -2.92 17.05 -6.86
CA ILE A 245 -1.60 17.31 -7.46
C ILE A 245 -0.95 15.99 -7.92
N ARG A 246 -1.23 14.88 -7.23
CA ARG A 246 -0.85 13.53 -7.64
C ARG A 246 -2.07 12.60 -7.57
N PRO A 247 -2.88 12.51 -8.64
CA PRO A 247 -3.99 11.58 -8.66
C PRO A 247 -3.44 10.15 -8.83
N CYS A 248 -3.61 9.31 -7.81
CA CYS A 248 -3.12 7.93 -7.83
C CYS A 248 -3.87 7.06 -8.84
N ASP A 249 -5.11 7.42 -9.12
CA ASP A 249 -5.93 6.91 -10.21
C ASP A 249 -5.27 7.07 -11.58
N GLN A 250 -4.71 8.24 -11.88
CA GLN A 250 -3.98 8.41 -13.15
C GLN A 250 -2.73 7.52 -13.23
N LEU A 251 -2.20 7.07 -12.10
CA LEU A 251 -0.96 6.32 -12.05
C LEU A 251 -1.15 4.81 -12.24
N ASP A 252 -2.31 4.26 -11.90
CA ASP A 252 -2.50 2.81 -11.92
C ASP A 252 -2.69 2.28 -13.36
N ASN A 253 -3.58 2.90 -14.13
CA ASN A 253 -4.05 2.47 -15.45
C ASN A 253 -3.93 3.59 -16.51
N GLY A 254 -3.53 4.80 -16.11
CA GLY A 254 -3.37 5.96 -17.00
C GLY A 254 -4.65 6.78 -17.24
N ALA A 255 -5.73 6.50 -16.52
CA ALA A 255 -7.03 7.16 -16.61
C ALA A 255 -7.42 7.82 -15.28
N LEU A 256 -8.31 8.81 -15.36
CA LEU A 256 -8.94 9.43 -14.19
C LEU A 256 -10.39 8.91 -14.10
N ASP A 257 -10.55 7.63 -13.81
CA ASP A 257 -11.82 6.90 -13.79
C ASP A 257 -12.28 6.44 -12.39
N ALA A 258 -11.59 6.91 -11.34
CA ALA A 258 -11.76 6.54 -9.94
C ALA A 258 -11.59 5.02 -9.70
N SER A 259 -10.87 4.33 -10.57
CA SER A 259 -10.48 2.93 -10.39
C SER A 259 -9.41 2.73 -9.31
N CYS A 260 -8.84 3.80 -8.75
CA CYS A 260 -8.02 3.79 -7.54
C CYS A 260 -8.80 4.15 -6.26
N GLY A 261 -10.06 4.58 -6.37
CA GLY A 261 -10.97 4.66 -5.23
C GLY A 261 -11.29 3.25 -4.75
N GLY A 262 -11.17 3.01 -3.46
CA GLY A 262 -11.46 1.72 -2.86
C GLY A 262 -12.12 1.97 -1.53
N CYS A 263 -13.37 1.54 -1.43
CA CYS A 263 -14.09 1.58 -0.18
C CYS A 263 -13.26 0.99 0.97
N GLY A 264 -13.23 1.70 2.09
CA GLY A 264 -12.58 1.29 3.33
C GLY A 264 -11.21 1.93 3.54
N ASN A 265 -10.89 3.04 2.86
CA ASN A 265 -9.64 3.80 3.01
C ASN A 265 -9.75 4.96 4.03
N GLY A 266 -10.94 5.21 4.58
CA GLY A 266 -11.22 6.26 5.56
C GLY A 266 -11.40 7.66 4.98
N VAL A 267 -11.54 7.79 3.66
CA VAL A 267 -11.75 9.03 2.93
C VAL A 267 -12.98 8.86 2.05
N VAL A 268 -14.03 9.67 2.26
CA VAL A 268 -15.21 9.61 1.41
C VAL A 268 -14.89 10.17 0.02
N GLU A 269 -14.82 9.30 -0.98
CA GLU A 269 -14.57 9.65 -2.37
C GLU A 269 -15.74 9.20 -3.26
N ALA A 270 -16.15 9.99 -4.25
CA ALA A 270 -17.27 9.58 -5.11
C ALA A 270 -16.90 8.28 -5.87
N PRO A 271 -17.73 7.20 -5.81
CA PRO A 271 -19.17 7.19 -5.50
C PRO A 271 -19.58 6.79 -4.07
N GLU A 272 -18.67 6.73 -3.11
CA GLU A 272 -18.92 6.31 -1.72
C GLU A 272 -19.89 7.26 -1.00
N GLU A 273 -20.84 6.68 -0.25
CA GLU A 273 -21.74 7.44 0.63
C GLU A 273 -21.11 7.68 2.01
N CYS A 274 -20.12 6.86 2.36
CA CYS A 274 -19.37 6.88 3.60
C CYS A 274 -18.05 6.14 3.40
N ASP A 275 -17.05 6.42 4.23
CA ASP A 275 -15.87 5.57 4.34
C ASP A 275 -15.27 5.77 5.73
N THR A 276 -15.37 4.75 6.56
CA THR A 276 -14.87 4.77 7.93
C THR A 276 -13.58 3.98 8.12
N GLY A 277 -12.87 3.66 7.03
CA GLY A 277 -11.71 2.78 7.06
C GLY A 277 -12.10 1.31 7.23
N GLY A 278 -13.27 0.94 6.68
CA GLY A 278 -13.93 -0.36 6.82
C GLY A 278 -15.34 -0.26 7.41
N GLU A 279 -15.98 -1.41 7.65
CA GLU A 279 -17.36 -1.49 8.17
C GLU A 279 -17.48 -0.86 9.56
N SER A 280 -18.48 0.00 9.74
CA SER A 280 -18.82 0.65 10.99
C SER A 280 -20.33 0.73 11.19
N SER A 281 -20.76 1.25 12.34
CA SER A 281 -22.18 1.49 12.61
C SER A 281 -22.85 2.48 11.65
N THR A 282 -22.07 3.17 10.81
CA THR A 282 -22.52 4.24 9.92
C THR A 282 -22.00 4.07 8.50
N CYS A 283 -21.36 2.94 8.19
CA CYS A 283 -20.81 2.69 6.87
C CYS A 283 -20.60 1.21 6.62
N ASP A 284 -21.23 0.68 5.59
CA ASP A 284 -21.08 -0.70 5.15
C ASP A 284 -19.71 -0.93 4.49
N ALA A 285 -19.32 -2.20 4.37
CA ALA A 285 -18.04 -2.61 3.80
C ALA A 285 -17.88 -2.30 2.30
N ASP A 286 -18.95 -1.89 1.62
CA ASP A 286 -19.00 -1.40 0.25
C ASP A 286 -19.24 0.12 0.17
N CYS A 287 -19.16 0.81 1.30
CA CYS A 287 -19.19 2.27 1.41
C CYS A 287 -20.54 2.87 1.06
N THR A 288 -21.59 2.13 1.39
CA THR A 288 -22.98 2.60 1.48
C THR A 288 -23.41 2.77 2.95
N LEU A 289 -24.52 3.48 3.19
CA LEU A 289 -25.08 3.72 4.53
C LEU A 289 -25.96 2.60 5.08
#